data_AF-A0A3N5UV49-F1
#
_entry.id   AF-A0A3N5UV49-F1
#
_cell.length_a   1.000
_cell.length_b   1.000
_cell.length_c   1.000
_cell.angle_alpha   90.00
_cell.angle_beta   90.00
_cell.angle_gamma   90.00
#
_symmetry.space_group_name_H-M   'P 1'
#
loop_
_entity.id
_entity.type
_entity.pdbx_description
1 polymer ?
#
loop_
_entity_poly.entity_id
_entity_poly.type
_entity_poly.pdbx_seq_one_letter_code
_entity_poly.pdbx_strand_id
1 'polypeptide(L)' 'MSNEQKGPQPNRSKRQPSGYWMTIGLALGAGIGLALDNLPIGVAIGMAVGVAIDAAQRHKNK' A
#
# COMPACT_ATOMS: atom_id res chain seq x y z
N MET A 1 12.84 -39.47 24.37
CA MET A 1 11.73 -38.95 23.55
C MET A 1 11.22 -37.69 24.22
N SER A 2 11.58 -36.50 23.72
CA SER A 2 10.93 -35.24 24.11
C SER A 2 11.01 -34.29 22.93
N ASN A 3 9.82 -33.98 22.39
CA ASN A 3 9.56 -33.16 21.22
C ASN A 3 10.34 -31.84 21.23
N GLU A 4 11.06 -31.61 20.15
CA GLU A 4 11.62 -30.32 19.77
C GLU A 4 10.48 -29.31 19.66
N GLN A 5 10.62 -28.19 20.38
CA GLN A 5 9.70 -27.07 20.38
C GLN A 5 9.54 -26.54 18.95
N LYS A 6 8.40 -26.84 18.32
CA LYS A 6 7.95 -26.12 17.14
C LYS A 6 7.54 -24.73 17.60
N GLY A 7 8.48 -23.79 17.55
CA GLY A 7 8.26 -22.38 17.86
C GLY A 7 7.04 -21.85 17.10
N PRO A 8 6.29 -20.88 17.67
CA PRO A 8 5.09 -20.35 17.04
C PRO A 8 5.43 -19.82 15.65
N GLN A 9 4.99 -20.55 14.62
CA GLN A 9 5.07 -20.06 13.26
C GLN A 9 4.22 -18.79 13.19
N PRO A 10 4.79 -17.62 12.83
CA PRO A 10 3.98 -16.45 12.61
C PRO A 10 3.21 -16.73 11.33
N ASN A 11 1.99 -17.25 11.48
CA ASN A 11 0.98 -17.25 10.43
C ASN A 11 0.60 -15.79 10.18
N ARG A 12 1.51 -15.02 9.56
CA ARG A 12 1.17 -13.75 8.96
C ARG A 12 0.32 -14.08 7.74
N SER A 13 -0.98 -14.22 7.96
CA SER A 13 -1.93 -13.87 6.91
C SER A 13 -1.42 -12.55 6.33
N LYS A 14 -1.09 -12.50 5.04
CA LYS A 14 -0.64 -11.28 4.33
C LYS A 14 -1.80 -10.29 4.26
N ARG A 15 -2.33 -9.85 5.41
CA ARG A 15 -3.17 -8.68 5.52
C ARG A 15 -2.28 -7.54 5.09
N GLN A 16 -2.42 -7.14 3.84
CA GLN A 16 -1.81 -5.91 3.36
C GLN A 16 -2.25 -4.81 4.33
N PRO A 17 -1.31 -4.09 4.96
CA PRO A 17 -1.66 -3.02 5.87
C PRO A 17 -2.60 -2.04 5.16
N SER A 18 -3.68 -1.67 5.83
CA SER A 18 -4.67 -0.72 5.30
C SER A 18 -3.96 0.57 4.91
N GLY A 19 -4.10 0.98 3.64
CA GLY A 19 -3.43 2.17 3.10
C GLY A 19 -2.10 1.91 2.37
N TYR A 20 -1.68 0.67 2.16
CA TYR A 20 -0.48 0.35 1.36
C TYR A 20 -0.49 1.00 -0.03
N TRP A 21 -1.64 1.03 -0.72
CA TRP A 21 -1.76 1.67 -2.04
C TRP A 21 -1.79 3.19 -1.97
N MET A 22 -2.23 3.74 -0.84
CA MET A 22 -2.22 5.18 -0.59
C MET A 22 -0.80 5.72 -0.46
N THR A 23 0.07 5.03 0.27
CA THR A 23 1.47 5.44 0.45
C THR A 23 2.26 5.31 -0.85
N ILE A 24 2.01 4.26 -1.63
CA ILE A 24 2.59 4.10 -2.97
C ILE A 24 2.13 5.22 -3.90
N GLY A 25 0.82 5.49 -3.96
CA GLY A 25 0.27 6.56 -4.78
C GLY A 25 0.88 7.92 -4.44
N LEU A 26 1.03 8.23 -3.14
CA LEU A 26 1.65 9.47 -2.69
C LEU A 26 3.14 9.54 -3.05
N ALA A 27 3.91 8.46 -2.84
CA ALA A 27 5.34 8.44 -3.16
C ALA A 27 5.60 8.61 -4.66
N LEU A 28 4.82 7.92 -5.50
CA LEU A 28 4.90 8.05 -6.96
C LEU A 28 4.44 9.44 -7.42
N GLY A 29 3.31 9.93 -6.88
CA GLY A 29 2.78 11.25 -7.20
C GLY A 29 3.74 12.38 -6.82
N ALA A 30 4.34 12.30 -5.64
CA ALA A 30 5.36 13.26 -5.21
C ALA A 30 6.60 13.20 -6.11
N GLY A 31 7.10 12.01 -6.45
CA GLY A 31 8.25 11.85 -7.35
C GLY A 31 7.99 12.44 -8.75
N ILE A 32 6.81 12.16 -9.32
CA ILE A 32 6.39 12.71 -10.62
C ILE A 32 6.18 14.22 -10.52
N GLY A 33 5.55 14.71 -9.46
CA GLY A 33 5.31 16.13 -9.23
C GLY A 33 6.60 16.93 -9.11
N LEU A 34 7.61 16.39 -8.42
CA LEU A 34 8.94 16.99 -8.37
C LEU A 34 9.63 16.97 -9.74
N ALA A 35 9.49 15.88 -10.52
CA ALA A 35 10.07 15.80 -11.86
C ALA A 35 9.44 16.77 -12.86
N LEU A 36 8.16 17.11 -12.67
CA LEU A 36 7.41 18.06 -13.50
C LEU A 36 7.46 19.50 -12.97
N ASP A 37 8.21 19.75 -11.90
CA ASP A 37 8.25 21.04 -11.17
C ASP A 37 6.85 21.53 -10.76
N ASN A 38 5.93 20.57 -10.55
CA ASN A 38 4.55 20.80 -10.17
C ASN A 38 4.11 19.74 -9.15
N LEU A 39 4.61 19.91 -7.92
CA LEU A 39 4.29 19.05 -6.79
C LEU A 39 2.78 18.93 -6.50
N PRO A 40 1.98 20.03 -6.52
CA PRO A 40 0.55 19.93 -6.28
C PRO A 40 -0.16 18.98 -7.26
N ILE A 41 0.15 19.08 -8.56
CA ILE A 41 -0.44 18.20 -9.58
C ILE A 41 0.01 16.75 -9.38
N GLY A 42 1.30 16.52 -9.15
CA GLY A 42 1.81 15.16 -8.94
C GLY A 42 1.17 14.48 -7.73
N VAL A 43 1.08 15.19 -6.59
CA VAL A 43 0.42 14.67 -5.38
C VAL A 43 -1.06 14.43 -5.62
N ALA A 44 -1.78 15.33 -6.31
CA ALA A 44 -3.19 15.16 -6.62
C ALA A 44 -3.45 13.90 -7.47
N ILE A 45 -2.64 13.69 -8.52
CA ILE A 45 -2.72 12.51 -9.38
C ILE A 45 -2.37 11.25 -8.59
N GLY A 46 -1.27 11.27 -7.84
CA GLY A 46 -0.82 10.13 -7.04
C GLY A 46 -1.85 9.71 -5.97
N MET A 47 -2.45 10.68 -5.29
CA MET A 47 -3.55 10.44 -4.34
C MET A 47 -4.78 9.88 -5.05
N ALA A 48 -5.20 10.45 -6.17
CA ALA A 48 -6.37 9.96 -6.92
C ALA A 48 -6.20 8.49 -7.33
N VAL A 49 -5.01 8.12 -7.84
CA VAL A 49 -4.68 6.75 -8.22
C VAL A 49 -4.60 5.83 -6.99
N GLY A 50 -3.92 6.25 -5.92
CA GLY A 50 -3.79 5.47 -4.70
C GLY A 50 -5.13 5.15 -4.04
N VAL A 51 -6.02 6.15 -3.94
CA VAL A 51 -7.39 5.99 -3.42
C VAL A 51 -8.22 5.09 -4.33
N ALA A 52 -8.14 5.25 -5.65
CA ALA A 52 -8.89 4.43 -6.59
C ALA A 52 -8.52 2.95 -6.49
N ILE A 53 -7.22 2.63 -6.39
CA ILE A 53 -6.74 1.25 -6.22
C ILE A 53 -7.15 0.70 -4.86
N ASP A 54 -7.02 1.48 -3.79
CA ASP A 54 -7.42 1.06 -2.45
C ASP A 54 -8.93 0.77 -2.39
N ALA A 55 -9.77 1.63 -2.98
CA ALA A 55 -11.20 1.42 -3.10
C ALA A 55 -11.56 0.18 -3.93
N ALA A 56 -10.88 -0.03 -5.07
CA ALA A 56 -11.09 -1.19 -5.93
C ALA A 56 -10.71 -2.51 -5.22
N GLN A 57 -9.65 -2.52 -4.41
CA GLN A 57 -9.27 -3.71 -3.64
C GLN A 57 -10.19 -4.00 -2.46
N ARG A 58 -10.73 -2.97 -1.81
CA ARG A 58 -11.77 -3.16 -0.79
C ARG A 58 -13.02 -3.83 -1.38
N HIS A 59 -13.38 -3.49 -2.62
CA HIS A 59 -14.49 -4.14 -3.34
C HIS A 59 -14.22 -5.59 -3.70
N LYS A 60 -12.97 -5.96 -3.99
CA LYS A 60 -12.59 -7.35 -4.32
C LYS A 60 -12.55 -8.29 -3.12
N ASN A 61 -12.45 -7.74 -1.91
CA ASN A 61 -12.34 -8.49 -0.66
C ASN A 61 -13.67 -8.58 0.10
N LYS A 62 -14.79 -8.23 -0.55
CA LYS A 62 -16.14 -8.28 -0.01
C LYS A 62 -16.98 -9.23 -0.84
#